data_AF-A0A2N4YM63-F1
#
_entry.id   AF-A0A2N4YM63-F1
#
_cell.length_a   1.000
_cell.length_b   1.000
_cell.length_c   1.000
_cell.angle_alpha   90.00
_cell.angle_beta   90.00
_cell.angle_gamma   90.00
#
_symmetry.space_group_name_H-M   'P 1'
#
loop_
_entity.id
_entity.type
_entity.pdbx_description
1 polymer ?
#
loop_
_entity_poly.entity_id
_entity_poly.type
_entity_poly.pdbx_seq_one_letter_code
_entity_poly.pdbx_strand_id
1 'polypeptide(L)'
;MTDATPSSQKAAAGSRRTLALVAAGVLALAAAIAADTTVVHIGSEADVRKQAFSPDAFGQAEFPRIQTFVMEKAVDGVTIAPEVLADKAAASAKYGTASSTGAILMVRLTGTAGEAKAGIYDLAVTGMPPEIRVRVQTGPAINGTDLRDAPGDIEFGAFKNQIEYQDAGSGINRAMKAAVLDSIDTATLTGKTIEVVGAFRLINPKNWLITPVSVSVK
;
A
#
# COMPACT_ATOMS: atom_id res chain seq x y z
N MET A 1 -74.95 18.20 -21.35
CA MET A 1 -74.97 17.38 -20.13
C MET A 1 -75.05 15.93 -20.57
N THR A 2 -73.93 15.22 -20.54
CA THR A 2 -73.85 13.78 -20.84
C THR A 2 -73.10 13.16 -19.68
N ASP A 3 -73.82 12.41 -18.85
CA ASP A 3 -73.29 11.66 -17.71
C ASP A 3 -72.32 10.57 -18.17
N ALA A 4 -71.18 10.48 -17.49
CA ALA A 4 -70.24 9.38 -17.62
C ALA A 4 -70.33 8.50 -16.37
N THR A 5 -70.76 7.26 -16.53
CA THR A 5 -70.72 6.23 -15.49
C THR A 5 -69.39 5.45 -15.60
N PRO A 6 -68.62 5.25 -14.51
CA PRO A 6 -67.38 4.50 -14.57
C PRO A 6 -67.67 2.99 -14.59
N SER A 7 -67.02 2.25 -15.50
CA SER A 7 -67.05 0.78 -15.46
C SER A 7 -66.04 0.28 -14.43
N SER A 8 -66.54 -0.42 -13.40
CA SER A 8 -65.72 -1.10 -12.41
C SER A 8 -65.03 -2.31 -13.06
N GLN A 9 -63.71 -2.24 -13.23
CA GLN A 9 -62.89 -3.41 -13.58
C GLN A 9 -62.95 -4.44 -12.43
N LYS A 10 -63.59 -5.59 -12.66
CA LYS A 10 -63.44 -6.76 -11.78
C LYS A 10 -62.02 -7.30 -11.97
N ALA A 11 -61.21 -7.26 -10.91
CA ALA A 11 -59.92 -7.93 -10.88
C ALA A 11 -60.12 -9.44 -11.13
N ALA A 12 -59.47 -9.96 -12.17
CA ALA A 12 -59.52 -11.37 -12.50
C ALA A 12 -58.88 -12.19 -11.37
N ALA A 13 -59.67 -13.02 -10.70
CA ALA A 13 -59.17 -13.97 -9.72
C ALA A 13 -58.23 -14.96 -10.42
N GLY A 14 -56.92 -14.82 -10.19
CA GLY A 14 -55.93 -15.75 -10.71
C GLY A 14 -56.29 -17.19 -10.33
N SER A 15 -56.30 -18.09 -11.31
CA SER A 15 -56.61 -19.51 -11.12
C SER A 15 -55.74 -20.08 -9.99
N ARG A 16 -56.35 -20.79 -9.03
CA ARG A 16 -55.65 -21.46 -7.91
C ARG A 16 -54.45 -22.31 -8.38
N ARG A 17 -54.48 -22.78 -9.63
CA ARG A 17 -53.37 -23.50 -10.30
C ARG A 17 -52.14 -22.63 -10.54
N THR A 18 -52.33 -21.39 -10.98
CA THR A 18 -51.23 -20.42 -11.17
C THR A 18 -50.58 -20.09 -9.82
N LEU A 19 -51.39 -19.93 -8.77
CA LEU A 19 -50.89 -19.70 -7.41
C LEU A 19 -50.09 -20.89 -6.88
N ALA A 20 -50.55 -22.12 -7.12
CA ALA A 20 -49.84 -23.34 -6.73
C ALA A 20 -48.51 -23.52 -7.47
N LEU A 21 -48.46 -23.20 -8.78
CA LEU A 21 -47.23 -23.27 -9.57
C LEU A 21 -46.18 -22.24 -9.11
N VAL A 22 -46.62 -21.01 -8.80
CA VAL A 22 -45.72 -19.98 -8.24
C VAL A 22 -45.18 -20.42 -6.88
N ALA A 23 -46.03 -20.95 -6.00
CA ALA A 23 -45.59 -21.45 -4.69
C ALA A 23 -44.57 -22.59 -4.82
N ALA A 24 -44.80 -23.54 -5.73
CA ALA A 24 -43.84 -24.61 -6.00
C ALA A 24 -42.51 -24.08 -6.56
N GLY A 25 -42.55 -23.07 -7.44
CA GLY A 25 -41.34 -22.42 -7.96
C GLY A 25 -40.53 -21.71 -6.87
N VAL A 26 -41.20 -21.00 -5.96
CA VAL A 26 -40.54 -20.33 -4.82
C VAL A 26 -39.90 -21.34 -3.87
N LEU A 27 -40.58 -22.46 -3.59
CA LEU A 27 -40.02 -23.53 -2.74
C LEU A 27 -38.81 -24.20 -3.39
N ALA A 28 -38.87 -24.47 -4.70
CA ALA A 28 -37.75 -25.03 -5.44
C ALA A 28 -36.54 -24.08 -5.44
N LEU A 29 -36.78 -22.77 -5.63
CA LEU A 29 -35.72 -21.76 -5.56
C LEU A 29 -35.12 -21.67 -4.16
N ALA A 30 -35.94 -21.67 -3.11
CA ALA A 30 -35.46 -21.65 -1.72
C ALA A 30 -34.62 -22.89 -1.39
N ALA A 31 -35.04 -24.07 -1.88
CA ALA A 31 -34.28 -25.31 -1.72
C ALA A 31 -32.95 -25.26 -2.47
N ALA A 32 -32.91 -24.71 -3.69
CA ALA A 32 -31.68 -24.53 -4.45
C ALA A 32 -30.71 -23.57 -3.76
N ILE A 33 -31.20 -22.43 -3.24
CA ILE A 33 -30.40 -21.48 -2.47
C ILE A 33 -29.85 -22.16 -1.21
N ALA A 34 -30.68 -22.91 -0.48
CA ALA A 34 -30.23 -23.62 0.72
C ALA A 34 -29.19 -24.70 0.41
N ALA A 35 -29.34 -25.42 -0.71
CA ALA A 35 -28.36 -26.43 -1.15
C ALA A 35 -27.03 -25.80 -1.61
N ASP A 36 -27.06 -24.59 -2.17
CA ASP A 36 -25.87 -23.85 -2.62
C ASP A 36 -25.22 -23.02 -1.49
N THR A 37 -25.92 -22.83 -0.36
CA THR A 37 -25.40 -22.06 0.76
C THR A 37 -24.54 -22.93 1.67
N THR A 38 -23.23 -22.67 1.67
CA THR A 38 -22.30 -23.31 2.61
C THR A 38 -22.27 -22.54 3.94
N VAL A 39 -22.59 -23.21 5.05
CA VAL A 39 -22.53 -22.63 6.41
C VAL A 39 -21.14 -22.86 7.01
N VAL A 40 -20.37 -21.78 7.14
CA VAL A 40 -19.05 -21.81 7.78
C VAL A 40 -19.18 -21.51 9.28
N HIS A 41 -18.73 -22.44 10.11
CA HIS A 41 -18.78 -22.29 11.57
C HIS A 41 -17.61 -21.44 12.08
N ILE A 42 -17.89 -20.54 13.03
CA ILE A 42 -16.87 -19.72 13.71
C ILE A 42 -15.88 -20.66 14.42
N GLY A 43 -14.60 -20.55 14.08
CA GLY A 43 -13.49 -21.35 14.61
C GLY A 43 -13.14 -22.63 13.83
N SER A 44 -13.89 -22.99 12.78
CA SER A 44 -13.61 -24.14 11.90
C SER A 44 -12.40 -23.92 10.98
N GLU A 45 -11.88 -24.97 10.34
CA GLU A 45 -10.82 -24.84 9.31
C GLU A 45 -11.27 -23.99 8.11
N ALA A 46 -12.57 -23.98 7.82
CA ALA A 46 -13.17 -23.11 6.83
C ALA A 46 -13.39 -21.66 7.34
N ASP A 47 -13.15 -21.37 8.63
CA ASP A 47 -13.25 -20.02 9.19
C ASP A 47 -12.07 -19.15 8.79
N VAL A 48 -12.29 -18.35 7.74
CA VAL A 48 -11.31 -17.40 7.17
C VAL A 48 -10.71 -16.45 8.22
N ARG A 49 -11.38 -16.24 9.37
CA ARG A 49 -10.83 -15.41 10.46
C ARG A 49 -9.59 -15.99 11.14
N LYS A 50 -9.44 -17.33 11.21
CA LYS A 50 -8.20 -17.96 11.73
C LYS A 50 -7.04 -17.90 10.73
N GLN A 51 -7.34 -17.64 9.45
CA GLN A 51 -6.37 -17.51 8.37
C GLN A 51 -6.32 -16.07 7.81
N ALA A 52 -6.86 -15.08 8.53
CA ALA A 52 -6.85 -13.71 8.06
C ALA A 52 -5.41 -13.19 8.04
N PHE A 53 -4.97 -12.67 6.90
CA PHE A 53 -3.67 -12.04 6.75
C PHE A 53 -3.51 -10.97 7.84
N SER A 54 -2.41 -11.03 8.59
CA SER A 54 -2.06 -10.02 9.60
C SER A 54 -0.96 -9.13 9.03
N PRO A 55 -1.29 -7.88 8.66
CA PRO A 55 -0.32 -6.97 8.07
C PRO A 55 0.83 -6.65 9.02
N ASP A 56 0.55 -6.50 10.32
CA ASP A 56 1.55 -6.18 11.33
C ASP A 56 2.51 -7.35 11.55
N ALA A 57 2.00 -8.58 11.65
CA ALA A 57 2.85 -9.76 11.80
C ALA A 57 3.73 -9.96 10.56
N PHE A 58 3.17 -9.77 9.36
CA PHE A 58 3.92 -9.81 8.11
C PHE A 58 5.01 -8.75 8.08
N GLY A 59 4.67 -7.50 8.41
CA GLY A 59 5.63 -6.40 8.46
C GLY A 59 6.77 -6.63 9.44
N GLN A 60 6.47 -7.14 10.64
CA GLN A 60 7.49 -7.46 11.65
C GLN A 60 8.42 -8.59 11.21
N ALA A 61 7.91 -9.59 10.48
CA ALA A 61 8.71 -10.69 9.95
C ALA A 61 9.60 -10.23 8.78
N GLU A 62 9.07 -9.39 7.89
CA GLU A 62 9.72 -9.01 6.63
C GLU A 62 10.67 -7.81 6.77
N PHE A 63 10.37 -6.86 7.65
CA PHE A 63 11.14 -5.63 7.75
C PHE A 63 12.65 -5.86 8.02
N PRO A 64 13.10 -6.78 8.91
CA PRO A 64 14.53 -6.99 9.14
C PRO A 64 15.32 -7.39 7.88
N ARG A 65 14.75 -8.27 7.02
CA ARG A 65 15.41 -8.66 5.77
C ARG A 65 15.39 -7.52 4.74
N ILE A 66 14.30 -6.74 4.70
CA ILE A 66 14.17 -5.58 3.81
C ILE A 66 15.17 -4.49 4.20
N GLN A 67 15.27 -4.19 5.50
CA GLN A 67 16.24 -3.23 6.04
C GLN A 67 17.66 -3.63 5.64
N THR A 68 18.03 -4.90 5.85
CA THR A 68 19.34 -5.43 5.46
C THR A 68 19.58 -5.28 3.95
N PHE A 69 18.62 -5.70 3.13
CA PHE A 69 18.71 -5.59 1.67
C PHE A 69 18.91 -4.14 1.21
N VAL A 70 18.10 -3.21 1.73
CA VAL A 70 18.20 -1.79 1.40
C VAL A 70 19.53 -1.21 1.86
N MET A 71 20.03 -1.60 3.04
CA MET A 71 21.34 -1.14 3.53
C MET A 71 22.51 -1.62 2.66
N GLU A 72 22.47 -2.87 2.18
CA GLU A 72 23.51 -3.45 1.33
C GLU A 72 23.49 -2.90 -0.10
N LYS A 73 22.29 -2.64 -0.64
CA LYS A 73 22.10 -2.16 -2.02
C LYS A 73 22.13 -0.64 -2.14
N ALA A 74 22.02 0.09 -1.04
CA ALA A 74 22.00 1.54 -1.06
C ALA A 74 23.29 2.11 -1.67
N VAL A 75 23.12 2.88 -2.74
CA VAL A 75 24.20 3.65 -3.39
C VAL A 75 24.21 5.09 -2.86
N ASP A 76 25.34 5.78 -2.99
CA ASP A 76 25.36 7.21 -2.65
C ASP A 76 24.43 7.99 -3.59
N GLY A 77 23.43 8.66 -3.01
CA GLY A 77 22.42 9.39 -3.76
C GLY A 77 22.99 10.60 -4.50
N VAL A 78 24.06 11.21 -4.00
CA VAL A 78 24.74 12.33 -4.70
C VAL A 78 25.42 11.83 -5.97
N THR A 79 26.09 10.67 -5.88
CA THR A 79 26.77 10.02 -7.02
C THR A 79 25.81 9.66 -8.16
N ILE A 80 24.61 9.13 -7.85
CA ILE A 80 23.67 8.70 -8.90
C ILE A 80 22.74 9.80 -9.43
N ALA A 81 22.62 10.92 -8.72
CA ALA A 81 21.70 12.00 -9.08
C ALA A 81 21.88 12.55 -10.52
N PRO A 82 23.10 12.80 -11.01
CA PRO A 82 23.31 13.21 -12.40
C PRO A 82 22.86 12.15 -13.43
N GLU A 83 23.09 10.86 -13.14
CA GLU A 83 22.65 9.77 -14.00
C GLU A 83 21.11 9.70 -14.06
N VAL A 84 20.44 9.87 -12.91
CA VAL A 84 18.98 9.90 -12.82
C VAL A 84 18.37 11.06 -13.62
N LEU A 85 19.02 12.23 -13.60
CA LEU A 85 18.58 13.40 -14.40
C LEU A 85 18.81 13.22 -15.89
N ALA A 86 19.95 12.64 -16.27
CA ALA A 86 20.31 12.43 -17.66
C ALA A 86 19.43 11.36 -18.33
N ASP A 87 19.29 10.19 -17.68
CA ASP A 87 18.48 9.09 -18.18
C ASP A 87 17.88 8.27 -17.03
N LYS A 88 16.62 8.58 -16.72
CA LYS A 88 15.82 7.87 -15.72
C LYS A 88 15.75 6.37 -15.99
N ALA A 89 15.62 5.94 -17.25
CA ALA A 89 15.43 4.54 -17.60
C ALA A 89 16.73 3.75 -17.41
N ALA A 90 17.87 4.31 -17.88
CA ALA A 90 19.18 3.71 -17.66
C ALA A 90 19.52 3.63 -16.16
N ALA A 91 19.28 4.70 -15.40
CA ALA A 91 19.50 4.70 -13.96
C ALA A 91 18.61 3.67 -13.24
N SER A 92 17.35 3.54 -13.65
CA SER A 92 16.42 2.53 -13.12
C SER A 92 16.91 1.11 -13.36
N ALA A 93 17.42 0.81 -14.56
CA ALA A 93 17.94 -0.52 -14.89
C ALA A 93 19.26 -0.83 -14.16
N LYS A 94 20.10 0.18 -13.93
CA LYS A 94 21.41 0.04 -13.30
C LYS A 94 21.37 -0.08 -11.78
N TYR A 95 20.51 0.72 -11.13
CA TYR A 95 20.51 0.90 -9.68
C TYR A 95 19.22 0.45 -8.99
N GLY A 96 18.15 0.23 -9.76
CA GLY A 96 16.82 0.01 -9.20
C GLY A 96 16.38 -1.44 -9.24
N THR A 97 15.46 -1.77 -8.34
CA THR A 97 14.62 -2.97 -8.43
C THR A 97 13.38 -2.61 -9.26
N ALA A 98 13.06 -3.42 -10.27
CA ALA A 98 11.84 -3.23 -11.06
C ALA A 98 10.59 -3.36 -10.17
N SER A 99 9.60 -2.50 -10.40
CA SER A 99 8.31 -2.53 -9.69
C SER A 99 7.17 -2.38 -10.69
N SER A 100 5.93 -2.62 -10.25
CA SER A 100 4.73 -2.43 -11.08
C SER A 100 4.61 -1.01 -11.65
N THR A 101 5.23 -0.03 -11.01
CA THR A 101 5.39 1.32 -11.54
C THR A 101 6.78 1.85 -11.20
N GLY A 102 7.55 2.19 -12.23
CA GLY A 102 8.93 2.68 -12.10
C GLY A 102 9.88 1.63 -11.52
N ALA A 103 10.99 2.10 -10.96
CA ALA A 103 11.93 1.28 -10.21
C ALA A 103 12.10 1.84 -8.79
N ILE A 104 12.39 0.96 -7.84
CA ILE A 104 12.76 1.35 -6.48
C ILE A 104 14.27 1.53 -6.43
N LEU A 105 14.71 2.75 -6.15
CA LEU A 105 16.11 3.06 -5.90
C LEU A 105 16.36 3.07 -4.40
N MET A 106 17.53 2.58 -4.00
CA MET A 106 17.98 2.55 -2.62
C MET A 106 19.18 3.48 -2.50
N VAL A 107 19.10 4.44 -1.59
CA VAL A 107 20.11 5.50 -1.48
C VAL A 107 20.56 5.73 -0.05
N ARG A 108 21.81 6.14 0.10
CA ARG A 108 22.38 6.75 1.30
C ARG A 108 22.62 8.23 1.03
N LEU A 109 22.20 9.08 1.96
CA LEU A 109 22.34 10.53 1.88
C LEU A 109 22.65 11.09 3.26
N THR A 110 23.42 12.18 3.31
CA THR A 110 23.55 13.03 4.50
C THR A 110 23.13 14.44 4.13
N GLY A 111 22.32 15.07 4.97
CA GLY A 111 21.92 16.45 4.73
C GLY A 111 21.28 17.10 5.95
N THR A 112 21.03 18.41 5.85
CA THR A 112 20.35 19.18 6.89
C THR A 112 18.85 19.14 6.65
N ALA A 113 18.09 18.71 7.66
CA ALA A 113 16.64 18.67 7.59
C ALA A 113 16.06 20.10 7.65
N GLY A 114 15.20 20.43 6.68
CA GLY A 114 14.50 21.71 6.59
C GLY A 114 13.26 21.76 7.47
N GLU A 115 12.25 22.51 7.02
CA GLU A 115 10.96 22.56 7.70
C GLU A 115 10.16 21.26 7.47
N ALA A 116 9.55 20.76 8.54
CA ALA A 116 8.66 19.61 8.47
C ALA A 116 7.29 20.02 7.91
N LYS A 117 6.78 19.28 6.93
CA LYS A 117 5.39 19.41 6.49
C LYS A 117 4.72 18.05 6.49
N ALA A 118 3.71 17.89 7.36
CA ALA A 118 2.95 16.64 7.51
C ALA A 118 3.87 15.40 7.71
N GLY A 119 4.94 15.56 8.49
CA GLY A 119 5.85 14.46 8.77
C GLY A 119 6.91 14.18 7.72
N ILE A 120 7.05 15.07 6.73
CA ILE A 120 8.03 14.96 5.66
C ILE A 120 9.01 16.13 5.78
N TYR A 121 10.29 15.83 5.78
CA TYR A 121 11.36 16.83 5.78
C TYR A 121 11.95 16.97 4.38
N ASP A 122 12.11 18.21 3.92
CA ASP A 122 13.05 18.50 2.85
C ASP A 122 14.47 18.34 3.38
N LEU A 123 15.36 17.75 2.58
CA LEU A 123 16.75 17.51 2.97
C LEU A 123 17.67 18.36 2.08
N ALA A 124 18.40 19.27 2.70
CA ALA A 124 19.48 20.00 2.04
C ALA A 124 20.73 19.11 2.01
N VAL A 125 20.98 18.47 0.87
CA VAL A 125 22.11 17.56 0.65
C VAL A 125 23.20 18.28 -0.12
N THR A 126 24.41 18.37 0.46
CA THR A 126 25.57 18.94 -0.24
C THR A 126 25.93 18.10 -1.46
N GLY A 127 26.11 18.75 -2.61
CA GLY A 127 26.47 18.08 -3.89
C GLY A 127 25.28 17.53 -4.68
N MET A 128 24.06 17.55 -4.12
CA MET A 128 22.86 17.21 -4.87
C MET A 128 22.57 18.28 -5.93
N PRO A 129 22.25 17.91 -7.19
CA PRO A 129 21.83 18.87 -8.20
C PRO A 129 20.62 19.69 -7.73
N PRO A 130 20.61 21.03 -7.96
CA PRO A 130 19.56 21.91 -7.44
C PRO A 130 18.17 21.60 -8.00
N GLU A 131 18.08 20.87 -9.12
CA GLU A 131 16.84 20.41 -9.72
C GLU A 131 16.18 19.27 -8.94
N ILE A 132 16.94 18.53 -8.11
CA ILE A 132 16.42 17.40 -7.35
C ILE A 132 16.04 17.84 -5.95
N ARG A 133 14.74 17.78 -5.67
CA ARG A 133 14.20 17.93 -4.33
C ARG A 133 14.21 16.58 -3.62
N VAL A 134 15.01 16.48 -2.55
CA VAL A 134 15.06 15.29 -1.69
C VAL A 134 14.16 15.49 -0.48
N ARG A 135 13.30 14.52 -0.23
CA ARG A 135 12.39 14.49 0.91
C ARG A 135 12.48 13.15 1.63
N VAL A 136 12.28 13.17 2.95
CA VAL A 136 12.30 11.97 3.79
C VAL A 136 11.02 11.88 4.61
N GLN A 137 10.35 10.72 4.59
CA GLN A 137 9.18 10.44 5.40
C GLN A 137 9.60 10.08 6.83
N THR A 138 9.10 10.81 7.83
CA THR A 138 9.43 10.64 9.26
C THR A 138 8.21 10.43 10.17
N GLY A 139 7.01 10.33 9.60
CA GLY A 139 5.76 10.06 10.34
C GLY A 139 5.01 11.33 10.77
N PRO A 140 3.73 11.26 11.18
CA PRO A 140 3.12 10.13 11.89
C PRO A 140 2.71 8.95 11.01
N ALA A 141 2.41 9.19 9.73
CA ALA A 141 2.10 8.15 8.76
C ALA A 141 3.20 8.04 7.70
N ILE A 142 3.56 6.81 7.34
CA ILE A 142 4.50 6.51 6.25
C ILE A 142 3.68 5.93 5.10
N ASN A 143 3.73 6.58 3.95
CA ASN A 143 2.89 6.24 2.81
C ASN A 143 3.68 5.50 1.74
N GLY A 144 2.96 4.77 0.90
CA GLY A 144 3.51 4.05 -0.24
C GLY A 144 3.98 2.63 0.10
N THR A 145 4.57 1.99 -0.89
CA THR A 145 4.94 0.57 -0.85
C THR A 145 6.42 0.37 -1.17
N ASP A 146 7.22 1.44 -1.09
CA ASP A 146 8.62 1.43 -1.53
C ASP A 146 9.42 0.31 -0.86
N LEU A 147 9.21 0.08 0.44
CA LEU A 147 9.90 -0.97 1.19
C LEU A 147 9.44 -2.38 0.82
N ARG A 148 8.15 -2.58 0.56
CA ARG A 148 7.63 -3.87 0.07
C ARG A 148 8.22 -4.21 -1.29
N ASP A 149 8.35 -3.20 -2.14
CA ASP A 149 8.75 -3.38 -3.53
C ASP A 149 10.29 -3.33 -3.71
N ALA A 150 11.04 -2.87 -2.70
CA ALA A 150 12.50 -2.75 -2.78
C ALA A 150 13.22 -4.08 -3.05
N PRO A 151 12.89 -5.21 -2.41
CA PRO A 151 13.53 -6.50 -2.72
C PRO A 151 13.13 -7.09 -4.07
N GLY A 152 11.94 -6.75 -4.56
CA GLY A 152 11.39 -7.24 -5.84
C GLY A 152 10.81 -8.66 -5.79
N ASP A 153 10.81 -9.31 -4.62
CA ASP A 153 10.32 -10.69 -4.44
C ASP A 153 8.96 -10.79 -3.73
N ILE A 154 8.46 -9.69 -3.16
CA ILE A 154 7.13 -9.63 -2.56
C ILE A 154 6.11 -9.30 -3.66
N GLU A 155 5.67 -10.33 -4.37
CA GLU A 155 4.77 -10.20 -5.51
C GLU A 155 3.30 -10.35 -5.12
N PHE A 156 2.41 -9.73 -5.90
CA PHE A 156 0.96 -9.83 -5.72
C PHE A 156 0.45 -11.29 -5.67
N GLY A 157 1.08 -12.20 -6.42
CA GLY A 157 0.70 -13.62 -6.46
C GLY A 157 0.81 -14.36 -5.12
N ALA A 158 1.53 -13.80 -4.13
CA ALA A 158 1.63 -14.34 -2.78
C ALA A 158 0.45 -13.95 -1.87
N PHE A 159 -0.48 -13.12 -2.34
CA PHE A 159 -1.59 -12.58 -1.56
C PHE A 159 -2.95 -12.96 -2.17
N LYS A 160 -3.99 -13.07 -1.33
CA LYS A 160 -5.31 -13.49 -1.79
C LYS A 160 -5.99 -12.42 -2.66
N ASN A 161 -5.70 -11.16 -2.41
CA ASN A 161 -6.36 -10.02 -3.04
C ASN A 161 -5.54 -8.74 -2.92
N GLN A 162 -6.02 -7.68 -3.58
CA GLN A 162 -5.35 -6.39 -3.62
C GLN A 162 -5.27 -5.70 -2.25
N ILE A 163 -6.24 -5.93 -1.37
CA ILE A 163 -6.27 -5.34 -0.03
C ILE A 163 -5.12 -5.91 0.80
N GLU A 164 -4.99 -7.24 0.88
CA GLU A 164 -3.89 -7.90 1.59
C GLU A 164 -2.52 -7.47 1.06
N TYR A 165 -2.36 -7.34 -0.26
CA TYR A 165 -1.10 -6.90 -0.85
C TYR A 165 -0.74 -5.45 -0.50
N GLN A 166 -1.72 -4.54 -0.42
CA GLN A 166 -1.47 -3.15 0.03
C GLN A 166 -1.25 -3.08 1.54
N ASP A 167 -1.99 -3.89 2.29
CA ASP A 167 -1.84 -3.96 3.74
C ASP A 167 -0.46 -4.51 4.11
N ALA A 168 0.09 -5.45 3.36
CA ALA A 168 1.46 -5.93 3.53
C ALA A 168 2.48 -4.77 3.50
N GLY A 169 2.35 -3.85 2.53
CA GLY A 169 3.18 -2.65 2.47
C GLY A 169 2.99 -1.72 3.66
N SER A 170 1.73 -1.53 4.09
CA SER A 170 1.41 -0.71 5.27
C SER A 170 1.97 -1.32 6.56
N GLY A 171 1.92 -2.65 6.69
CA GLY A 171 2.50 -3.39 7.81
C GLY A 171 4.01 -3.25 7.88
N ILE A 172 4.70 -3.39 6.74
CA ILE A 172 6.15 -3.15 6.64
C ILE A 172 6.50 -1.71 7.04
N ASN A 173 5.74 -0.71 6.57
CA ASN A 173 5.96 0.69 6.95
C ASN A 173 5.78 0.94 8.45
N ARG A 174 4.80 0.28 9.10
CA ARG A 174 4.62 0.37 10.55
C ARG A 174 5.76 -0.31 11.31
N ALA A 175 6.20 -1.48 10.87
CA ALA A 175 7.36 -2.16 11.45
C ALA A 175 8.63 -1.32 11.33
N MET A 176 8.85 -0.69 10.17
CA MET A 176 9.94 0.26 9.96
C MET A 176 9.84 1.44 10.93
N LYS A 177 8.67 2.08 11.02
CA LYS A 177 8.47 3.23 11.91
C LYS A 177 8.83 2.88 13.35
N ALA A 178 8.35 1.73 13.83
CA ALA A 178 8.64 1.23 15.16
C ALA A 178 10.14 0.98 15.38
N ALA A 179 10.83 0.39 14.41
CA ALA A 179 12.24 0.03 14.54
C ALA A 179 13.21 1.20 14.33
N VAL A 180 12.85 2.19 13.52
CA VAL A 180 13.77 3.23 13.04
C VAL A 180 13.42 4.63 13.55
N LEU A 181 12.13 4.96 13.64
CA LEU A 181 11.67 6.33 13.87
C LEU A 181 11.13 6.57 15.28
N ASP A 182 10.58 5.55 15.96
CA ASP A 182 9.96 5.73 17.28
C ASP A 182 10.97 6.10 18.39
N SER A 183 12.25 5.79 18.21
CA SER A 183 13.33 6.20 19.12
C SER A 183 13.86 7.60 18.83
N ILE A 184 13.42 8.24 17.74
CA ILE A 184 13.87 9.56 17.30
C ILE A 184 12.76 10.57 17.60
N ASP A 185 13.13 11.71 18.19
CA ASP A 185 12.22 12.85 18.27
C ASP A 185 12.11 13.50 16.88
N THR A 186 11.25 12.93 16.03
CA THR A 186 11.07 13.37 14.65
C THR A 186 10.44 14.76 14.54
N ALA A 187 9.91 15.33 15.64
CA ALA A 187 9.36 16.69 15.65
C ALA A 187 10.45 17.77 15.72
N THR A 188 11.69 17.42 16.11
CA THR A 188 12.78 18.39 16.34
C THR A 188 13.94 18.27 15.35
N LEU A 189 13.72 17.65 14.19
CA LEU A 189 14.79 17.45 13.20
C LEU A 189 15.15 18.71 12.40
N THR A 190 14.28 19.72 12.35
CA THR A 190 14.58 20.97 11.62
C THR A 190 15.92 21.58 12.06
N GLY A 191 16.79 21.87 11.10
CA GLY A 191 18.13 22.40 11.30
C GLY A 191 19.19 21.35 11.69
N LYS A 192 18.79 20.10 11.99
CA LYS A 192 19.74 19.02 12.33
C LYS A 192 20.30 18.37 11.08
N THR A 193 21.54 17.92 11.16
CA THR A 193 22.14 17.05 10.14
C THR A 193 21.70 15.61 10.40
N ILE A 194 21.11 14.98 9.39
CA ILE A 194 20.72 13.58 9.44
C ILE A 194 21.41 12.78 8.34
N GLU A 195 21.82 11.57 8.68
CA GLU A 195 22.17 10.53 7.71
C GLU A 195 20.98 9.61 7.54
N VAL A 196 20.60 9.36 6.29
CA VAL A 196 19.45 8.55 5.92
C VAL A 196 19.87 7.49 4.93
N VAL A 197 19.47 6.26 5.21
CA VAL A 197 19.46 5.16 4.24
C VAL A 197 18.01 4.78 4.02
N GLY A 198 17.57 4.67 2.76
CA GLY A 198 16.20 4.34 2.47
C GLY A 198 15.95 4.01 1.01
N ALA A 199 14.69 3.73 0.71
CA ALA A 199 14.23 3.43 -0.64
C ALA A 199 13.22 4.48 -1.11
N PHE A 200 13.17 4.71 -2.42
CA PHE A 200 12.13 5.53 -3.05
C PHE A 200 11.80 5.02 -4.44
N ARG A 201 10.55 5.20 -4.85
CA ARG A 201 10.13 4.93 -6.22
C ARG A 201 10.49 6.08 -7.17
N LEU A 202 11.28 5.79 -8.20
CA LEU A 202 11.69 6.75 -9.21
C LEU A 202 10.59 6.97 -10.27
N ILE A 203 9.60 7.82 -9.93
CA ILE A 203 8.60 8.30 -10.88
C ILE A 203 9.08 9.57 -11.58
N ASN A 204 9.45 10.58 -10.78
CA ASN A 204 9.96 11.87 -11.21
C ASN A 204 11.43 11.99 -10.80
N PRO A 205 12.36 12.16 -11.77
CA PRO A 205 13.79 12.26 -11.46
C PRO A 205 14.16 13.48 -10.59
N LYS A 206 13.29 14.50 -10.55
CA LYS A 206 13.49 15.74 -9.81
C LYS A 206 12.87 15.76 -8.41
N ASN A 207 12.18 14.70 -8.00
CA ASN A 207 11.48 14.67 -6.71
C ASN A 207 11.56 13.29 -6.07
N TRP A 208 12.43 13.17 -5.07
CA TRP A 208 12.67 11.93 -4.36
C TRP A 208 11.95 11.99 -3.02
N LEU A 209 11.11 10.99 -2.74
CA LEU A 209 10.46 10.82 -1.45
C LEU A 209 10.94 9.52 -0.84
N ILE A 210 11.87 9.63 0.09
CA ILE A 210 12.58 8.50 0.67
C ILE A 210 11.80 7.97 1.88
N THR A 211 11.56 6.67 1.85
CA THR A 211 11.10 5.90 3.01
C THR A 211 12.33 5.30 3.69
N PRO A 212 12.70 5.76 4.90
CA PRO A 212 13.96 5.38 5.53
C PRO A 212 13.90 3.94 6.04
N VAL A 213 15.05 3.27 6.06
CA VAL A 213 15.30 2.04 6.83
C VAL A 213 16.36 2.25 7.92
N SER A 214 17.03 3.41 7.90
CA SER A 214 17.95 3.86 8.94
C SER A 214 17.99 5.38 8.92
N VAL A 215 17.94 5.99 10.11
CA VAL A 215 18.11 7.43 10.32
C VAL A 215 19.04 7.63 11.50
N SER A 216 20.08 8.44 11.32
CA SER A 216 20.99 8.84 12.38
C SER A 216 21.06 10.35 12.44
N VAL A 217 20.80 10.91 13.62
CA VAL A 217 20.91 12.36 13.89
C VAL A 217 22.33 12.64 14.37
N LYS A 218 23.05 13.53 13.68
CA LYS A 218 24.43 13.90 13.99
C LYS A 218 24.50 15.09 14.95
#